data_AF-A0AAJ3U189-F1
#
_entry.id   AF-A0AAJ3U189-F1
#
_cell.length_a   1.000
_cell.length_b   1.000
_cell.length_c   1.000
_cell.angle_alpha   90.00
_cell.angle_beta   90.00
_cell.angle_gamma   90.00
#
_symmetry.space_group_name_H-M   'P 1'
#
loop_
_entity.id
_entity.type
_entity.pdbx_description
1 polymer ?
#
loop_
_entity_poly.entity_id
_entity_poly.type
_entity_poly.pdbx_seq_one_letter_code
_entity_poly.pdbx_strand_id
1 'polypeptide(L)'
;MLVTMTDRELYRLGIIQRVFDRALLQLFMDDATGRLMHLRFCDSENAFDYMMATQQYIDNKRYRELGPAGLVSQRRGKPGNHQLNTAIRDQTLQFIRTRGRGMNPSAIWRILTTEYGVRISKETVRKMMITTGALRNRLGMTLMFTGHLKLMMI
;
A
#
# COMPACT_ATOMS: atom_id res chain seq x y z
N MET A 1 9.18 25.20 -37.84
CA MET A 1 8.45 24.57 -38.96
C MET A 1 7.55 23.49 -38.37
N LEU A 2 6.24 23.62 -38.46
CA LEU A 2 5.31 22.61 -37.95
C LEU A 2 5.19 21.52 -39.02
N VAL A 3 5.54 20.28 -38.69
CA VAL A 3 5.36 19.14 -39.59
C VAL A 3 4.09 18.40 -39.15
N THR A 4 3.10 18.30 -40.03
CA THR A 4 1.90 17.50 -39.80
C THR A 4 2.20 16.05 -40.15
N MET A 5 2.06 15.13 -39.20
CA MET A 5 2.27 13.70 -39.39
C MET A 5 1.04 12.93 -38.90
N THR A 6 0.74 11.83 -39.58
CA THR A 6 -0.30 10.88 -39.17
C THR A 6 0.15 10.07 -37.94
N ASP A 7 -0.79 9.52 -37.17
CA ASP A 7 -0.47 8.67 -36.00
C ASP A 7 0.44 7.48 -36.35
N ARG A 8 0.29 6.94 -37.56
CA ARG A 8 1.11 5.83 -38.07
C ARG A 8 2.55 6.26 -38.33
N GLU A 9 2.75 7.48 -38.83
CA GLU A 9 4.07 8.05 -39.07
C GLU A 9 4.75 8.45 -37.75
N LEU A 10 4.00 9.00 -36.80
CA LEU A 10 4.44 9.25 -35.43
C LEU A 10 4.91 7.97 -34.73
N TYR A 11 4.13 6.88 -34.86
CA TYR A 11 4.49 5.58 -34.30
C TYR A 11 5.80 5.04 -34.90
N ARG A 12 5.94 5.09 -36.23
CA ARG A 12 7.17 4.65 -36.93
C ARG A 12 8.37 5.49 -36.54
N LEU A 13 8.23 6.82 -36.48
CA LEU A 13 9.28 7.73 -36.07
C LEU A 13 9.78 7.40 -34.66
N GLY A 14 8.87 7.11 -33.73
CA GLY A 14 9.22 6.73 -32.36
C GLY A 14 9.93 5.38 -32.24
N ILE A 15 9.72 4.44 -33.17
CA ILE A 15 10.51 3.20 -33.24
C ILE A 15 11.90 3.51 -33.80
N ILE A 16 11.97 4.26 -34.90
CA ILE A 16 13.23 4.59 -35.57
C ILE A 16 14.16 5.35 -34.63
N GLN A 17 13.66 6.36 -33.90
CA GLN A 17 14.44 7.10 -32.90
C GLN A 17 15.04 6.16 -31.84
N ARG A 18 14.24 5.26 -31.25
CA ARG A 18 14.73 4.30 -30.24
C ARG A 18 15.80 3.33 -30.78
N VAL A 19 15.72 2.96 -32.06
CA VAL A 19 16.75 2.15 -32.72
C VAL A 19 18.04 2.96 -32.90
N PHE A 20 17.94 4.22 -33.30
CA PHE A 20 19.09 5.12 -33.43
C PHE A 20 19.76 5.42 -32.09
N ASP A 21 18.96 5.55 -31.02
CA ASP A 21 19.43 5.83 -29.65
C ASP A 21 20.08 4.62 -28.96
N ARG A 22 20.27 3.50 -29.67
CA ARG A 22 20.76 2.22 -29.12
C ARG A 22 19.99 1.75 -27.87
N ALA A 23 18.66 1.95 -27.85
CA ALA A 23 17.84 1.43 -26.78
C ALA A 23 18.03 -0.10 -26.65
N LEU A 24 18.32 -0.55 -25.44
CA LEU A 24 18.47 -1.95 -25.10
C LEU A 24 17.10 -2.63 -25.10
N LEU A 25 17.06 -3.88 -25.58
CA LEU A 25 15.86 -4.68 -25.63
C LEU A 25 15.79 -5.61 -24.42
N GLN A 26 14.86 -5.33 -23.50
CA GLN A 26 14.59 -6.19 -22.36
C GLN A 26 13.50 -7.21 -22.71
N LEU A 27 13.81 -8.49 -22.48
CA LEU A 27 13.01 -9.65 -22.86
C LEU A 27 12.68 -10.48 -21.64
N PHE A 28 11.41 -10.81 -21.45
CA PHE A 28 10.98 -11.82 -20.46
C PHE A 28 10.56 -13.04 -21.25
N MET A 29 11.26 -14.15 -21.04
CA MET A 29 10.92 -15.44 -21.64
C MET A 29 10.53 -16.42 -20.55
N ASP A 30 9.59 -17.30 -20.89
CA ASP A 30 9.25 -18.46 -20.07
C ASP A 30 10.29 -19.56 -20.31
N ASP A 31 10.96 -20.01 -19.26
CA ASP A 31 12.08 -20.97 -19.32
C ASP A 31 11.63 -22.38 -19.69
N ALA A 32 10.40 -22.76 -19.35
CA ALA A 32 9.82 -24.06 -19.66
C ALA A 32 9.28 -24.16 -21.11
N THR A 33 8.80 -23.05 -21.67
CA THR A 33 8.09 -23.04 -22.97
C THR A 33 8.80 -22.25 -24.06
N GLY A 34 9.84 -21.48 -23.73
CA GLY A 34 10.53 -20.58 -24.66
C GLY A 34 9.65 -19.43 -25.16
N ARG A 35 8.48 -19.20 -24.56
CA ARG A 35 7.54 -18.16 -25.01
C ARG A 35 8.00 -16.78 -24.57
N LEU A 36 7.91 -15.83 -25.48
CA LEU A 36 8.08 -14.42 -25.18
C LEU A 36 6.87 -13.91 -24.37
N MET A 37 7.14 -13.45 -23.14
CA MET A 37 6.12 -13.00 -22.18
C MET A 37 6.01 -11.48 -22.12
N HIS A 38 7.14 -10.78 -22.26
CA HIS A 38 7.20 -9.31 -22.29
C HIS A 38 8.41 -8.83 -23.09
N LEU A 39 8.25 -7.71 -23.77
CA LEU A 39 9.29 -7.06 -24.56
C LEU A 39 9.17 -5.56 -24.37
N ARG A 40 10.29 -4.91 -24.05
CA ARG A 40 10.38 -3.46 -23.84
C ARG A 40 11.70 -2.91 -24.36
N PHE A 41 11.64 -1.76 -25.03
CA PHE A 41 12.80 -0.92 -25.28
C PHE A 41 13.09 -0.04 -24.08
N CYS A 42 14.37 0.05 -23.72
CA CYS A 42 14.86 0.71 -22.53
C CYS A 42 16.15 1.48 -22.87
N ASP A 43 16.33 2.65 -22.29
CA ASP A 43 17.48 3.50 -22.61
C ASP A 43 18.78 3.04 -21.88
N SER A 44 18.67 2.27 -20.78
CA SER A 44 19.84 1.76 -20.05
C SER A 44 19.56 0.50 -19.23
N GLU A 45 20.48 -0.47 -19.20
CA GLU A 45 20.32 -1.71 -18.43
C GLU A 45 20.69 -1.50 -16.96
N ASN A 46 19.75 -0.91 -16.21
CA ASN A 46 19.90 -0.70 -14.78
C ASN A 46 18.79 -1.43 -13.99
N ALA A 47 18.98 -1.55 -12.68
CA ALA A 47 18.03 -2.25 -11.79
C ALA A 47 16.62 -1.63 -11.82
N PHE A 48 16.51 -0.31 -11.95
CA PHE A 48 15.23 0.38 -11.99
C PHE A 48 14.44 0.04 -13.26
N ASP A 49 15.10 -0.01 -14.42
CA ASP A 49 14.51 -0.43 -15.68
C ASP A 49 14.02 -1.87 -15.65
N TYR A 50 14.78 -2.78 -15.02
CA TYR A 50 14.33 -4.15 -14.74
C TYR A 50 13.08 -4.19 -13.85
N MET A 51 13.04 -3.38 -12.78
CA MET A 51 11.87 -3.30 -11.89
C MET A 51 10.64 -2.75 -12.62
N MET A 52 10.83 -1.72 -13.46
CA MET A 52 9.77 -1.17 -14.31
C MET A 52 9.23 -2.19 -15.31
N ALA A 53 10.12 -2.90 -16.02
CA ALA A 53 9.72 -3.97 -16.96
C ALA A 53 8.95 -5.08 -16.25
N THR A 54 9.40 -5.48 -15.05
CA THR A 54 8.71 -6.48 -14.22
C THR A 54 7.31 -6.02 -13.82
N GLN A 55 7.18 -4.78 -13.38
CA GLN A 55 5.89 -4.20 -13.01
C GLN A 55 4.94 -4.15 -14.21
N GLN A 56 5.41 -3.68 -15.37
CA GLN A 56 4.64 -3.65 -16.61
C GLN A 56 4.20 -5.05 -17.06
N TYR A 57 5.08 -6.05 -16.98
CA TYR A 57 4.74 -7.43 -17.28
C TYR A 57 3.61 -7.95 -16.36
N ILE A 58 3.75 -7.76 -15.03
CA ILE A 58 2.75 -8.21 -14.05
C ILE A 58 1.41 -7.50 -14.26
N ASP A 59 1.42 -6.19 -14.51
CA ASP A 59 0.20 -5.41 -14.71
C ASP A 59 -0.52 -5.79 -15.99
N ASN A 60 0.22 -5.98 -17.09
CA ASN A 60 -0.34 -6.47 -18.35
C ASN A 60 -0.94 -7.86 -18.20
N LYS A 61 -0.26 -8.76 -17.47
CA LYS A 61 -0.78 -10.10 -17.17
C LYS A 61 -2.08 -10.03 -16.36
N ARG A 62 -2.10 -9.26 -15.27
CA ARG A 62 -3.30 -9.08 -14.43
C ARG A 62 -4.45 -8.43 -15.18
N TYR A 63 -4.17 -7.45 -16.04
CA TYR A 63 -5.19 -6.81 -16.86
C TYR A 63 -5.81 -7.78 -17.86
N ARG A 64 -5.00 -8.66 -18.48
CA ARG A 64 -5.52 -9.70 -19.38
C ARG A 64 -6.41 -10.71 -18.66
N GLU A 65 -6.08 -11.06 -17.41
CA GLU A 65 -6.81 -12.06 -16.62
C GLU A 65 -8.06 -11.50 -15.93
N LEU A 66 -7.98 -10.27 -15.40
CA LEU A 66 -8.99 -9.69 -14.49
C LEU A 66 -9.54 -8.34 -14.98
N GLY A 67 -9.11 -7.87 -16.15
CA GLY A 67 -9.47 -6.55 -16.67
C GLY A 67 -8.98 -5.40 -15.77
N PRO A 68 -9.70 -4.26 -15.78
CA PRO A 68 -9.35 -3.09 -14.95
C PRO A 68 -9.26 -3.39 -13.45
N ALA A 69 -10.04 -4.37 -12.95
CA ALA A 69 -10.00 -4.78 -11.55
C ALA A 69 -8.65 -5.39 -11.15
N GLY A 70 -7.91 -6.00 -12.09
CA GLY A 70 -6.58 -6.58 -11.86
C GLY A 70 -5.48 -5.56 -11.53
N LEU A 71 -5.67 -4.28 -11.92
CA LEU A 71 -4.74 -3.19 -11.63
C LEU A 71 -4.94 -2.61 -10.23
N VAL A 72 -6.05 -2.94 -9.57
CA VAL A 72 -6.34 -2.52 -8.21
C VAL A 72 -5.44 -3.30 -7.24
N SER A 73 -4.79 -2.59 -6.31
CA SER A 73 -4.01 -3.26 -5.27
C SER A 73 -4.84 -4.30 -4.53
N GLN A 74 -4.42 -5.57 -4.62
CA GLN A 74 -5.07 -6.69 -3.93
C GLN A 74 -4.89 -6.65 -2.40
N ARG A 75 -4.16 -5.66 -1.89
CA ARG A 75 -4.09 -5.36 -0.45
C ARG A 75 -5.23 -4.46 0.02
N ARG A 76 -5.97 -3.80 -0.89
CA ARG A 76 -7.14 -3.00 -0.50
C ARG A 76 -8.18 -3.90 0.17
N GLY A 77 -8.70 -3.42 1.31
CA GLY A 77 -9.66 -4.17 2.13
C GLY A 77 -9.05 -5.24 3.04
N LYS A 78 -7.76 -5.59 2.88
CA LYS A 78 -7.10 -6.55 3.77
C LYS A 78 -6.57 -5.84 5.03
N PRO A 79 -6.73 -6.45 6.23
CA PRO A 79 -6.11 -5.95 7.44
C PRO A 79 -4.58 -5.88 7.27
N GLY A 80 -3.95 -4.84 7.80
CA GLY A 80 -2.51 -4.66 7.68
C GLY A 80 -1.74 -5.74 8.46
N ASN A 81 -0.54 -6.12 8.00
CA ASN A 81 0.27 -7.17 8.63
C ASN A 81 0.60 -6.91 10.12
N HIS A 82 0.52 -5.67 10.59
CA HIS A 82 0.74 -5.27 12.00
C HIS A 82 -0.56 -4.99 12.75
N GLN A 83 -1.71 -5.44 12.22
CA GLN A 83 -2.99 -5.26 12.88
C GLN A 83 -3.03 -6.16 14.12
N LEU A 84 -3.20 -5.55 15.29
CA LEU A 84 -3.45 -6.31 16.52
C LEU A 84 -4.66 -7.22 16.34
N ASN A 85 -4.55 -8.41 16.91
CA ASN A 85 -5.69 -9.32 17.06
C ASN A 85 -6.88 -8.53 17.61
N THR A 86 -8.00 -8.60 16.91
CA THR A 86 -9.23 -7.86 17.22
C THR A 86 -9.68 -8.12 18.66
N ALA A 87 -9.57 -9.35 19.15
CA ALA A 87 -9.92 -9.70 20.53
C ALA A 87 -9.05 -8.97 21.57
N ILE A 88 -7.74 -8.90 21.33
CA ILE A 88 -6.79 -8.20 22.22
C ILE A 88 -7.05 -6.68 22.20
N ARG A 89 -7.35 -6.13 21.02
CA ARG A 89 -7.71 -4.72 20.86
C ARG A 89 -8.99 -4.42 21.65
N ASP A 90 -10.04 -5.23 21.48
CA ASP A 90 -11.33 -5.00 22.12
C ASP A 90 -11.24 -5.14 23.64
N GLN A 91 -10.51 -6.15 24.13
CA GLN A 91 -10.22 -6.31 25.56
C GLN A 91 -9.47 -5.10 26.13
N THR A 92 -8.46 -4.60 25.40
CA THR A 92 -7.69 -3.42 25.81
C THR A 92 -8.57 -2.16 25.85
N LEU A 93 -9.41 -1.96 24.83
CA LEU A 93 -10.33 -0.83 24.76
C LEU A 93 -11.38 -0.89 25.88
N GLN A 94 -11.89 -2.08 26.18
CA GLN A 94 -12.85 -2.27 27.27
C GLN A 94 -12.22 -1.93 28.63
N PHE A 95 -10.98 -2.37 28.87
CA PHE A 95 -10.24 -2.02 30.08
C PHE A 95 -10.02 -0.50 30.20
N ILE A 96 -9.58 0.14 29.12
CA ILE A 96 -9.35 1.59 29.09
C ILE A 96 -10.64 2.37 29.39
N ARG A 97 -11.78 1.95 28.82
CA ARG A 97 -13.08 2.59 29.06
C ARG A 97 -13.59 2.41 30.49
N THR A 98 -13.40 1.22 31.06
CA THR A 98 -13.97 0.87 32.37
C THR A 98 -13.12 1.36 33.54
N ARG A 99 -11.79 1.25 33.42
CA ARG A 99 -10.84 1.48 34.53
C ARG A 99 -9.69 2.42 34.19
N GLY A 100 -9.48 2.76 32.91
CA GLY A 100 -8.31 3.50 32.45
C GLY A 100 -8.37 5.02 32.63
N ARG A 101 -9.46 5.58 33.15
CA ARG A 101 -9.63 7.04 33.30
C ARG A 101 -8.62 7.58 34.33
N GLY A 102 -7.82 8.57 33.93
CA GLY A 102 -6.80 9.20 34.78
C GLY A 102 -5.50 8.41 34.94
N MET A 103 -5.41 7.20 34.39
CA MET A 103 -4.16 6.43 34.38
C MET A 103 -3.25 6.92 33.25
N ASN A 104 -1.93 6.80 33.45
CA ASN A 104 -0.96 7.03 32.38
C ASN A 104 -0.80 5.76 31.51
N PRO A 105 -0.32 5.88 30.25
CA PRO A 105 -0.15 4.74 29.35
C PRO A 105 0.76 3.63 29.90
N SER A 106 1.77 3.98 30.69
CA SER A 106 2.68 3.01 31.32
C SER A 106 1.97 2.16 32.38
N ALA A 107 1.06 2.75 33.14
CA ALA A 107 0.26 2.05 34.15
C ALA A 107 -0.72 1.08 33.48
N ILE A 108 -1.44 1.53 32.45
CA ILE A 108 -2.34 0.67 31.69
C ILE A 108 -1.57 -0.49 31.02
N TRP A 109 -0.44 -0.19 30.38
CA TRP A 109 0.41 -1.22 29.77
C TRP A 109 0.87 -2.28 30.79
N ARG A 110 1.25 -1.85 31.99
CA ARG A 110 1.68 -2.77 33.06
C ARG A 110 0.55 -3.70 33.47
N ILE A 111 -0.66 -3.17 33.68
CA ILE A 111 -1.83 -3.97 34.04
C ILE A 111 -2.19 -4.96 32.92
N LEU A 112 -2.24 -4.50 31.67
CA LEU A 112 -2.55 -5.36 30.52
C LEU A 112 -1.52 -6.48 30.35
N THR A 113 -0.24 -6.21 30.59
CA THR A 113 0.82 -7.20 30.47
C THR A 113 0.80 -8.18 31.64
N THR A 114 0.64 -7.70 32.88
CA THR A 114 0.76 -8.50 34.10
C THR A 114 -0.52 -9.27 34.43
N GLU A 115 -1.68 -8.64 34.35
CA GLU A 115 -2.96 -9.22 34.78
C GLU A 115 -3.67 -9.96 33.63
N TYR A 116 -3.57 -9.44 32.41
CA TYR A 116 -4.27 -9.98 31.25
C TYR A 116 -3.37 -10.74 30.28
N GLY A 117 -2.05 -10.82 30.54
CA GLY A 117 -1.08 -11.52 29.69
C GLY A 117 -0.96 -10.95 28.26
N VAL A 118 -1.42 -9.71 28.05
CA VAL A 118 -1.51 -9.10 26.73
C VAL A 118 -0.14 -8.57 26.28
N ARG A 119 0.41 -9.15 25.20
CA ARG A 119 1.69 -8.73 24.61
C ARG A 119 1.50 -7.57 23.62
N ILE A 120 1.46 -6.36 24.14
CA ILE A 120 1.40 -5.12 23.34
C ILE A 120 2.48 -4.13 23.77
N SER A 121 2.93 -3.28 22.84
CA SER A 121 3.89 -2.22 23.19
C SER A 121 3.21 -1.06 23.92
N LYS A 122 3.97 -0.32 24.74
CA LYS A 122 3.51 0.90 25.41
C LYS A 122 2.95 1.94 24.43
N GLU A 123 3.56 2.04 23.24
CA GLU A 123 3.13 3.00 22.20
C GLU A 123 1.77 2.62 21.61
N THR A 124 1.48 1.32 21.46
CA THR A 124 0.15 0.88 21.05
C THR A 124 -0.91 1.24 22.09
N VAL A 125 -0.62 1.08 23.39
CA VAL A 125 -1.53 1.50 24.47
C VAL A 125 -1.77 3.01 24.43
N ARG A 126 -0.71 3.81 24.26
CA ARG A 126 -0.82 5.27 24.12
C ARG A 126 -1.73 5.66 22.96
N LYS A 127 -1.52 5.09 21.77
CA LYS A 127 -2.37 5.33 20.60
C LYS A 127 -3.84 4.98 20.87
N MET A 128 -4.11 3.83 21.50
CA MET A 128 -5.47 3.43 21.87
C MET A 128 -6.12 4.37 22.91
N MET A 129 -5.36 4.88 23.87
CA MET A 129 -5.85 5.86 24.84
C MET A 129 -6.16 7.23 24.21
N ILE A 130 -5.39 7.64 23.19
CA ILE A 130 -5.67 8.85 22.42
C ILE A 130 -6.96 8.68 21.60
N THR A 131 -7.09 7.55 20.89
CA THR A 131 -8.29 7.26 20.08
C THR A 131 -9.56 7.17 20.94
N THR A 132 -9.47 6.68 22.17
CA THR A 132 -10.61 6.58 23.09
C THR A 132 -10.89 7.86 23.89
N GLY A 133 -10.05 8.89 23.77
CA GLY A 133 -10.17 10.13 24.55
C GLY A 133 -9.81 9.99 26.03
N ALA A 134 -9.24 8.85 26.45
CA ALA A 134 -8.81 8.61 27.84
C ALA A 134 -7.55 9.40 28.22
N LEU A 135 -6.76 9.83 27.22
CA LEU A 135 -5.60 10.69 27.41
C LEU A 135 -5.81 12.03 26.67
N ARG A 136 -5.69 13.15 27.39
CA ARG A 136 -5.70 14.47 26.76
C ARG A 136 -4.34 14.70 26.08
N ASN A 137 -4.33 14.88 24.77
CA ASN A 137 -3.10 15.20 24.04
C ASN A 137 -2.52 16.52 24.56
N ARG A 138 -1.19 16.56 24.69
CA ARG A 138 -0.44 17.76 25.07
C ARG A 138 -0.45 18.84 23.98
N LEU A 139 -0.80 18.44 22.75
CA LEU A 139 -1.16 19.31 21.64
C LEU A 139 -2.69 19.30 21.56
N GLY A 140 -3.32 20.43 21.89
CA GLY A 140 -4.74 20.61 21.63
C GLY A 140 -5.03 20.40 20.15
N MET A 141 -6.20 19.81 19.88
CA MET A 141 -6.86 19.67 18.57
C MET A 141 -6.47 18.51 17.64
N THR A 142 -7.55 17.90 17.12
CA THR A 142 -7.68 17.18 15.85
C THR A 142 -7.25 15.71 15.81
N LEU A 143 -8.22 14.84 16.08
CA LEU A 143 -8.55 13.66 15.25
C LEU A 143 -9.88 13.05 15.75
N MET A 144 -10.96 13.84 15.68
CA MET A 144 -12.35 13.34 15.66
C MET A 144 -12.72 12.92 14.23
N PHE A 145 -11.87 12.14 13.56
CA PHE A 145 -12.19 11.59 12.24
C PHE A 145 -11.61 10.19 12.14
N THR A 146 -12.42 9.20 12.52
CA THR A 146 -12.47 7.85 11.92
C THR A 146 -13.48 7.03 12.72
N GLY A 147 -14.76 7.10 12.34
CA GLY A 147 -15.80 6.37 13.09
C GLY A 147 -17.09 6.16 12.33
N HIS A 148 -17.84 7.22 12.00
CA HIS A 148 -19.16 7.06 11.42
C HIS A 148 -19.50 8.23 10.50
N LEU A 149 -19.71 7.91 9.22
CA LEU A 149 -20.44 8.62 8.14
C LEU A 149 -19.72 8.40 6.81
N LYS A 150 -19.87 7.18 6.28
CA LYS A 150 -19.79 6.93 4.84
C LYS A 150 -21.03 6.17 4.42
N LEU A 151 -22.18 6.83 4.61
CA LEU A 151 -23.46 6.50 4.00
C LEU A 151 -24.23 7.83 3.96
N MET A 152 -24.72 8.16 2.76
CA MET A 152 -25.41 9.39 2.37
C MET A 152 -24.51 10.63 2.23
N MET A 153 -23.99 10.84 1.02
CA MET A 153 -24.44 11.92 0.12
C MET A 153 -23.61 11.87 -1.19
N ILE A 154 -24.35 11.70 -2.30
CA ILE A 154 -23.99 11.87 -3.73
C ILE A 154 -23.00 10.85 -4.29
#